data_AF-V4KMA4-F1
#
_entry.id   AF-V4KMA4-F1
#
_cell.length_a   1.000
_cell.length_b   1.000
_cell.length_c   1.000
_cell.angle_alpha   90.00
_cell.angle_beta   90.00
_cell.angle_gamma   90.00
#
_symmetry.space_group_name_H-M   'P 1'
#
loop_
_entity.id
_entity.type
_entity.pdbx_description
1 polymer ?
#
loop_
_entity_poly.entity_id
_entity_poly.type
_entity_poly.pdbx_seq_one_letter_code
_entity_poly.pdbx_strand_id
1 'polypeptide(L)'
;MSLSSRTISVVLCFLFVLAPCFTSATTTDVVQSRCDSHNFNNGKHFRSCIDLPVLDSFLHFSYVRETGVLEVAYRHTNIESSSWIAWGINPTGKGMLGAQTLLVYRNSTSGSMRAYTSSIKSYSTMLQEGPLSFRVTQLSAEYLNGEMTIFATIVLPSNTTVVNETWRKWHSLFHCIRMKLGENGIKQL
;
A
#
# COMPACT_ATOMS: atom_id res chain seq x y z
N MET A 1 14.59 85.90 21.80
CA MET A 1 14.97 86.05 20.37
C MET A 1 15.33 84.66 19.88
N SER A 2 14.68 83.96 18.96
CA SER A 2 13.62 84.22 17.99
C SER A 2 12.87 82.90 17.76
N LEU A 3 11.56 82.98 17.51
CA LEU A 3 10.69 81.91 17.05
C LEU A 3 11.02 81.50 15.60
N SER A 4 10.76 80.24 15.24
CA SER A 4 10.28 79.80 13.92
C SER A 4 9.71 78.38 14.04
N SER A 5 8.39 78.20 14.18
CA SER A 5 7.40 78.06 13.09
C SER A 5 7.63 76.80 12.24
N ARG A 6 6.96 75.69 12.53
CA ARG A 6 5.59 75.39 12.05
C ARG A 6 5.10 74.04 12.59
N THR A 7 4.00 74.11 13.31
CA THR A 7 3.06 73.04 13.56
C THR A 7 2.42 72.57 12.23
N ILE A 8 1.97 71.31 12.22
CA ILE A 8 1.10 70.67 11.21
C ILE A 8 1.85 70.04 10.03
N SER A 9 2.16 68.75 10.18
CA SER A 9 1.74 67.79 9.14
C SER A 9 1.51 66.42 9.77
N VAL A 10 0.24 66.20 10.10
CA VAL A 10 -0.46 64.94 9.92
C VAL A 10 0.13 63.72 10.64
N VAL A 11 -0.44 63.49 11.83
CA VAL A 11 -0.76 62.19 12.41
C VAL A 11 -1.08 61.17 11.30
N LEU A 12 -0.08 60.40 10.85
CA LEU A 12 -0.29 59.32 9.88
C LEU A 12 0.75 58.21 10.00
N CYS A 13 1.06 57.80 11.24
CA CYS A 13 1.88 56.61 11.51
C CYS A 13 1.27 55.71 12.60
N PHE A 14 -0.06 55.57 12.61
CA PHE A 14 -0.75 54.58 13.47
C PHE A 14 -1.79 53.75 12.71
N LEU A 15 -1.44 53.35 11.48
CA LEU A 15 -2.13 52.28 10.76
C LEU A 15 -1.09 51.35 10.13
N PHE A 16 -0.18 50.79 10.96
CA PHE A 16 0.53 49.56 10.58
C PHE A 16 -0.43 48.38 10.75
N VAL A 17 -1.29 48.28 9.75
CA VAL A 17 -1.82 47.06 9.12
C VAL A 17 -1.64 45.80 9.99
N LEU A 18 -2.73 45.38 10.64
CA LEU A 18 -2.97 43.98 10.93
C LEU A 18 -2.99 43.24 9.58
N ALA A 19 -1.82 42.83 9.12
CA ALA A 19 -1.69 41.92 8.00
C ALA A 19 -1.82 40.50 8.58
N PRO A 20 -2.96 39.82 8.45
CA PRO A 20 -2.98 38.40 8.70
C PRO A 20 -2.06 37.77 7.66
N CYS A 21 -0.94 37.21 8.13
CA CYS A 21 -0.11 36.31 7.35
C CYS A 21 -0.95 35.06 7.11
N PHE A 22 -1.86 35.11 6.13
CA PHE A 22 -2.45 33.93 5.54
C PHE A 22 -1.34 33.30 4.71
N THR A 23 -0.52 32.48 5.37
CA THR A 23 0.24 31.45 4.68
C THR A 23 -0.80 30.55 4.02
N SER A 24 -1.04 30.74 2.73
CA SER A 24 -1.68 29.71 1.92
C SER A 24 -0.75 28.50 1.99
N ALA A 25 -1.09 27.56 2.87
CA ALA A 25 -0.57 26.22 2.79
C ALA A 25 -0.96 25.71 1.40
N THR A 26 -0.02 25.71 0.47
CA THR A 26 -0.14 24.92 -0.74
C THR A 26 -0.12 23.48 -0.26
N THR A 27 -1.30 22.93 0.04
CA THR A 27 -1.49 21.50 0.07
C THR A 27 -1.12 21.04 -1.32
N THR A 28 0.09 20.48 -1.46
CA THR A 28 0.35 19.56 -2.57
C THR A 28 -0.66 18.45 -2.36
N ASP A 29 -1.79 18.52 -3.06
CA ASP A 29 -2.67 17.39 -3.26
C ASP A 29 -1.79 16.32 -3.92
N VAL A 30 -1.22 15.44 -3.10
CA VAL A 30 -0.84 14.13 -3.57
C VAL A 30 -2.16 13.56 -4.06
N VAL A 31 -2.34 13.53 -5.38
CA VAL A 31 -3.49 12.89 -6.01
C VAL A 31 -3.38 11.42 -5.62
N GLN A 32 -3.98 11.07 -4.48
CA GLN A 32 -4.12 9.70 -4.03
C GLN A 32 -4.98 9.04 -5.10
N SER A 33 -4.36 8.31 -6.04
CA SER A 33 -5.10 7.62 -7.10
C SER A 33 -6.09 6.69 -6.41
N ARG A 34 -7.39 7.00 -6.48
CA ARG A 34 -8.41 6.15 -5.89
C ARG A 34 -8.34 4.79 -6.57
N CYS A 35 -8.55 3.73 -5.79
CA CYS A 35 -8.52 2.34 -6.26
C CYS A 35 -9.24 2.16 -7.62
N ASP A 36 -10.43 2.74 -7.77
CA ASP A 36 -11.28 2.60 -8.97
C ASP A 36 -10.75 3.27 -10.25
N SER A 37 -9.72 4.13 -10.14
CA SER A 37 -9.15 4.87 -11.27
C SER A 37 -7.89 4.22 -11.88
N HIS A 38 -7.41 3.11 -11.29
CA HIS A 38 -6.16 2.51 -11.72
C HIS A 38 -6.33 1.57 -12.91
N ASN A 39 -5.52 1.78 -13.95
CA ASN A 39 -5.41 0.90 -15.10
C ASN A 39 -4.08 0.16 -15.07
N PHE A 40 -4.13 -1.17 -15.09
CA PHE A 40 -2.91 -1.99 -15.11
C PHE A 40 -2.34 -2.09 -16.54
N ASN A 41 -1.02 -1.98 -16.67
CA ASN A 41 -0.33 -2.04 -17.97
C ASN A 41 -0.48 -3.39 -18.69
N ASN A 42 -0.67 -4.46 -17.91
CA ASN A 42 -0.90 -5.80 -18.43
C ASN A 42 -2.33 -6.03 -18.95
N GLY A 43 -3.17 -4.98 -18.99
CA GLY A 43 -4.55 -5.04 -19.44
C GLY A 43 -5.50 -5.79 -18.51
N LYS A 44 -5.05 -6.18 -17.30
CA LYS A 44 -5.92 -6.83 -16.32
C LYS A 44 -6.93 -5.82 -15.78
N HIS A 45 -8.17 -6.29 -15.65
CA HIS A 45 -9.28 -5.54 -15.06
C HIS A 45 -9.88 -6.34 -13.91
N PHE A 46 -10.17 -5.66 -12.80
CA PHE A 46 -10.72 -6.29 -11.60
C PHE A 46 -12.12 -5.75 -11.30
N ARG A 47 -13.02 -6.62 -10.81
CA ARG A 47 -14.42 -6.24 -10.52
C ARG A 47 -14.55 -5.40 -9.27
N SER A 48 -13.58 -5.44 -8.38
CA SER A 48 -13.66 -4.82 -7.07
C SER A 48 -12.29 -4.34 -6.62
N CYS A 49 -12.33 -3.32 -5.77
CA CYS A 49 -11.17 -2.54 -5.36
C CYS A 49 -11.37 -2.06 -3.92
N ILE A 50 -10.34 -2.15 -3.08
CA ILE A 50 -10.28 -1.44 -1.79
C ILE A 50 -8.97 -0.69 -1.62
N ASP A 51 -9.09 0.52 -1.08
CA ASP A 51 -8.00 1.21 -0.42
C ASP A 51 -7.73 0.51 0.92
N LEU A 52 -6.48 0.12 1.16
CA LEU A 52 -6.07 -0.45 2.43
C LEU A 52 -5.66 0.69 3.39
N PRO A 53 -5.93 0.56 4.70
CA PRO A 53 -5.75 1.66 5.65
C PRO A 53 -4.28 2.00 5.94
N VAL A 54 -3.33 1.23 5.41
CA VAL A 54 -1.91 1.35 5.70
C VAL A 54 -1.08 1.17 4.42
N LEU A 55 0.15 1.70 4.44
CA LEU A 55 1.17 1.47 3.41
C LEU A 55 0.83 1.99 2.00
N ASP A 56 -0.04 3.00 1.87
CA ASP A 56 -0.46 3.53 0.56
C ASP A 56 -0.75 2.40 -0.46
N SER A 57 -1.52 1.42 0.02
CA SER A 57 -1.71 0.14 -0.65
C SER A 57 -3.16 -0.11 -1.02
N PHE A 58 -3.35 -0.92 -2.06
CA PHE A 58 -4.63 -1.14 -2.71
C PHE A 58 -4.77 -2.62 -3.05
N LEU A 59 -5.98 -3.16 -2.89
CA LEU A 59 -6.29 -4.52 -3.27
C LEU A 59 -7.38 -4.51 -4.34
N HIS A 60 -6.99 -4.94 -5.54
CA HIS A 60 -7.87 -5.15 -6.68
C HIS A 60 -8.12 -6.65 -6.81
N PHE A 61 -9.37 -7.07 -7.02
CA PHE A 61 -9.68 -8.49 -7.11
C PHE A 61 -10.98 -8.77 -7.88
N SER A 62 -11.06 -9.99 -8.39
CA SER A 62 -12.24 -10.58 -9.02
C SER A 62 -12.41 -11.98 -8.46
N TYR A 63 -13.59 -12.27 -7.89
CA TYR A 63 -13.88 -13.59 -7.34
C TYR A 63 -15.05 -14.23 -8.07
N VAL A 64 -14.85 -15.46 -8.54
CA VAL A 64 -15.87 -16.30 -9.19
C VAL A 64 -16.26 -17.40 -8.20
N ARG A 65 -17.46 -17.29 -7.63
CA ARG A 65 -17.93 -18.18 -6.56
C ARG A 65 -18.07 -19.63 -7.04
N GLU A 66 -18.51 -19.81 -8.29
CA GLU A 66 -18.80 -21.10 -8.90
C GLU A 66 -17.54 -21.96 -9.05
N THR A 67 -16.40 -21.32 -9.31
CA THR A 67 -15.11 -22.00 -9.53
C THR A 67 -14.15 -21.85 -8.35
N GLY A 68 -14.47 -20.99 -7.37
CA GLY A 68 -13.59 -20.66 -6.25
C GLY A 68 -12.33 -19.89 -6.67
N VAL A 69 -12.31 -19.33 -7.87
CA VAL A 69 -11.14 -18.61 -8.41
C VAL A 69 -11.16 -17.16 -7.95
N LEU A 70 -10.07 -16.74 -7.33
CA LEU A 70 -9.77 -15.37 -6.92
C LEU A 70 -8.60 -14.85 -7.75
N GLU A 71 -8.86 -13.90 -8.64
CA GLU A 71 -7.81 -13.10 -9.26
C GLU A 71 -7.54 -11.89 -8.39
N VAL A 72 -6.27 -11.58 -8.14
CA VAL A 72 -5.86 -10.50 -7.25
C VAL A 72 -4.71 -9.68 -7.85
N ALA A 73 -4.76 -8.37 -7.64
CA ALA A 73 -3.61 -7.48 -7.72
C ALA A 73 -3.47 -6.68 -6.42
N TYR A 74 -2.38 -6.91 -5.69
CA TYR A 74 -2.01 -6.11 -4.53
C TYR A 74 -0.98 -5.07 -4.96
N ARG A 75 -1.31 -3.80 -4.78
CA ARG A 75 -0.55 -2.65 -5.27
C ARG A 75 -0.06 -1.84 -4.08
N HIS A 76 1.21 -1.47 -4.06
CA HIS A 76 1.81 -0.61 -3.05
C HIS A 76 2.53 0.54 -3.74
N THR A 77 2.11 1.77 -3.44
CA THR A 77 2.68 3.00 -4.01
C THR A 77 3.72 3.62 -3.07
N ASN A 78 4.43 4.65 -3.52
CA ASN A 78 5.43 5.36 -2.73
C ASN A 78 6.54 4.44 -2.16
N ILE A 79 6.94 3.43 -2.93
CA ILE A 79 7.91 2.42 -2.51
C ILE A 79 9.20 2.50 -3.32
N GLU A 80 10.34 2.33 -2.64
CA GLU A 80 11.65 2.28 -3.28
C GLU A 80 11.85 0.97 -4.06
N SER A 81 12.59 1.04 -5.17
CA SER A 81 12.88 -0.13 -6.00
C SER A 81 13.70 -1.23 -5.29
N SER A 82 14.38 -0.91 -4.19
CA SER A 82 15.13 -1.84 -3.32
C SER A 82 14.24 -2.59 -2.34
N SER A 83 12.99 -2.17 -2.20
CA SER A 83 12.05 -2.75 -1.25
C SER A 83 11.45 -4.04 -1.79
N TRP A 84 10.72 -4.71 -0.92
CA TRP A 84 9.94 -5.89 -1.24
C TRP A 84 8.56 -5.73 -0.63
N ILE A 85 7.56 -6.40 -1.20
CA ILE A 85 6.20 -6.41 -0.68
C ILE A 85 5.71 -7.84 -0.58
N ALA A 86 4.81 -8.09 0.38
CA ALA A 86 4.12 -9.35 0.51
C ALA A 86 2.64 -9.14 0.83
N TRP A 87 1.81 -10.01 0.26
CA TRP A 87 0.39 -10.08 0.53
C TRP A 87 -0.01 -11.54 0.71
N GLY A 88 -0.92 -11.85 1.63
CA GLY A 88 -1.24 -13.24 1.90
C GLY A 88 -2.58 -13.47 2.58
N ILE A 89 -2.97 -14.74 2.62
CA ILE A 89 -4.21 -15.24 3.20
C ILE A 89 -3.83 -16.16 4.37
N ASN A 90 -4.49 -15.99 5.51
CA ASN A 90 -4.38 -16.95 6.61
C ASN A 90 -5.60 -17.87 6.63
N PRO A 91 -5.48 -19.12 6.19
CA PRO A 91 -6.60 -20.08 6.21
C PRO A 91 -6.92 -20.59 7.62
N THR A 92 -6.03 -20.39 8.60
CA THR A 92 -6.14 -20.96 9.95
C THR A 92 -6.52 -19.96 11.04
N GLY A 93 -6.52 -18.66 10.76
CA GLY A 93 -6.76 -17.64 11.77
C GLY A 93 -6.71 -16.20 11.25
N LYS A 94 -6.74 -15.24 12.18
CA LYS A 94 -6.76 -13.78 11.89
C LYS A 94 -5.41 -13.08 12.07
N GLY A 95 -4.34 -13.83 12.33
CA GLY A 95 -3.01 -13.29 12.64
C GLY A 95 -1.97 -13.56 11.54
N MET A 96 -0.71 -13.23 11.82
CA MET A 96 0.40 -13.52 10.90
C MET A 96 0.81 -15.00 10.90
N LEU A 97 0.76 -15.65 12.05
CA LEU A 97 1.08 -17.08 12.17
C LEU A 97 0.06 -17.93 11.42
N GLY A 98 0.53 -18.79 10.52
CA GLY A 98 -0.31 -19.57 9.61
C GLY A 98 -0.65 -18.86 8.30
N ALA A 99 -0.24 -17.59 8.13
CA ALA A 99 -0.43 -16.87 6.88
C ALA A 99 0.38 -17.50 5.74
N GLN A 100 -0.22 -17.49 4.56
CA GLN A 100 0.34 -17.99 3.32
C GLN A 100 0.42 -16.83 2.33
N THR A 101 1.64 -16.45 2.00
CA THR A 101 1.96 -15.16 1.40
C THR A 101 2.57 -15.30 0.02
N LEU A 102 2.21 -14.36 -0.84
CA LEU A 102 2.88 -14.04 -2.09
C LEU A 102 3.91 -12.95 -1.77
N LEU A 103 5.19 -13.20 -2.08
CA LEU A 103 6.27 -12.25 -1.83
C LEU A 103 6.91 -11.87 -3.16
N VAL A 104 7.16 -10.58 -3.32
CA VAL A 104 7.84 -10.07 -4.51
C VAL A 104 8.89 -9.05 -4.13
N TYR A 105 9.98 -9.03 -4.89
CA TYR A 105 11.04 -8.05 -4.76
C TYR A 105 11.70 -7.83 -6.12
N ARG A 106 12.37 -6.69 -6.25
CA ARG A 106 13.17 -6.39 -7.43
C ARG A 106 14.62 -6.76 -7.17
N ASN A 107 15.20 -7.59 -8.02
CA ASN A 107 16.62 -7.93 -7.93
C ASN A 107 17.45 -6.67 -8.18
N SER A 108 18.29 -6.28 -7.22
CA SER A 108 19.09 -5.06 -7.29
C SER A 108 20.13 -5.08 -8.41
N THR A 109 20.62 -6.28 -8.78
CA THR A 109 21.64 -6.46 -9.81
C THR A 109 21.02 -6.56 -11.20
N SER A 110 20.01 -7.40 -11.38
CA SER A 110 19.40 -7.64 -12.70
C SER A 110 18.26 -6.67 -13.02
N GLY A 111 17.74 -5.94 -12.03
CA GLY A 111 16.56 -5.07 -12.16
C GLY A 111 15.25 -5.83 -12.39
N SER A 112 15.29 -7.16 -12.43
CA SER A 112 14.14 -8.03 -12.72
C SER A 112 13.28 -8.25 -11.48
N MET A 113 11.97 -8.37 -11.67
CA MET A 113 11.05 -8.75 -10.60
C MET A 113 11.12 -10.24 -10.34
N ARG A 114 11.21 -10.63 -9.06
CA ARG A 114 11.03 -12.01 -8.61
C ARG A 114 9.76 -12.10 -7.77
N ALA A 115 8.94 -13.11 -8.03
CA ALA A 115 7.73 -13.40 -7.29
C ALA A 115 7.72 -14.88 -6.89
N TYR A 116 7.38 -15.17 -5.64
CA TYR A 116 7.29 -16.54 -5.14
C TYR A 116 6.34 -16.64 -3.95
N THR A 117 6.01 -17.87 -3.55
CA THR A 117 5.13 -18.13 -2.41
C THR A 117 5.92 -18.52 -1.17
N SER A 118 5.42 -18.14 0.00
CA SER A 118 6.00 -18.52 1.29
C SER A 118 4.92 -18.73 2.35
N SER A 119 5.18 -19.58 3.32
CA SER A 119 4.26 -19.86 4.44
C SER A 119 4.91 -19.45 5.76
N ILE A 120 4.17 -18.69 6.57
CA ILE A 120 4.62 -18.22 7.87
C ILE A 120 4.22 -19.24 8.93
N LYS A 121 5.16 -20.14 9.23
CA LYS A 121 4.97 -21.21 10.24
C LYS A 121 5.49 -20.83 11.63
N SER A 122 6.30 -19.78 11.72
CA SER A 122 6.83 -19.24 12.96
C SER A 122 7.13 -17.74 12.82
N TYR A 123 7.30 -17.06 13.95
CA TYR A 123 7.74 -15.65 13.97
C TYR A 123 9.22 -15.47 13.58
N SER A 124 9.99 -16.56 13.59
CA SER A 124 11.40 -16.59 13.15
C SER A 124 11.54 -16.93 11.65
N THR A 125 10.50 -16.66 10.85
CA THR A 125 10.49 -17.01 9.42
C THR A 125 11.48 -16.15 8.63
N MET A 126 12.18 -16.77 7.69
CA MET A 126 12.99 -16.08 6.69
C MET A 126 12.25 -15.89 5.36
N LEU A 127 10.92 -16.12 5.36
CA LEU A 127 10.07 -16.13 4.17
C LEU A 127 10.66 -17.00 3.05
N GLN A 128 11.14 -18.18 3.43
CA GLN A 128 11.69 -19.11 2.46
C GLN A 128 10.64 -19.51 1.43
N GLU A 129 11.06 -19.61 0.18
CA GLU A 129 10.21 -20.06 -0.92
C GLU A 129 9.67 -21.46 -0.62
N GLY A 130 8.35 -21.64 -0.77
CA GLY A 130 7.70 -22.89 -0.45
C GLY A 130 6.24 -22.95 -0.86
N PRO A 131 5.65 -24.16 -0.90
CA PRO A 131 4.28 -24.38 -1.35
C PRO A 131 3.26 -23.83 -0.36
N LEU A 132 2.09 -23.46 -0.89
CA LEU A 132 0.92 -23.06 -0.13
C LEU A 132 -0.10 -24.22 -0.09
N SER A 133 -1.05 -24.17 0.86
CA SER A 133 -2.13 -25.16 0.95
C SER A 133 -3.21 -24.95 -0.12
N PHE A 134 -3.22 -23.78 -0.78
CA PHE A 134 -4.07 -23.48 -1.91
C PHE A 134 -3.23 -23.26 -3.17
N ARG A 135 -3.83 -23.52 -4.33
CA ARG A 135 -3.13 -23.40 -5.61
C ARG A 135 -3.00 -21.93 -6.00
N VAL A 136 -1.79 -21.50 -6.32
CA VAL A 136 -1.49 -20.19 -6.90
C VAL A 136 -0.96 -20.40 -8.32
N THR A 137 -1.53 -19.68 -9.27
CA THR A 137 -1.10 -19.65 -10.67
C THR A 137 -0.96 -18.20 -11.12
N GLN A 138 -0.28 -17.99 -12.26
CA GLN A 138 -0.08 -16.65 -12.83
C GLN A 138 0.52 -15.64 -11.83
N LEU A 139 1.34 -16.12 -10.90
CA LEU A 139 2.05 -15.28 -9.96
C LEU A 139 3.10 -14.46 -10.72
N SER A 140 2.96 -13.14 -10.69
CA SER A 140 3.91 -12.22 -11.29
C SER A 140 3.98 -10.93 -10.50
N ALA A 141 4.96 -10.10 -10.83
CA ALA A 141 5.14 -8.82 -10.17
C ALA A 141 5.62 -7.77 -11.16
N GLU A 142 5.25 -6.52 -10.89
CA GLU A 142 5.65 -5.35 -11.65
C GLU A 142 6.19 -4.29 -10.69
N TYR A 143 7.20 -3.55 -11.14
CA TYR A 143 7.63 -2.32 -10.49
C TYR A 143 7.69 -1.22 -11.53
N LEU A 144 6.90 -0.17 -11.33
CA LEU A 144 6.83 0.97 -12.24
C LEU A 144 6.57 2.25 -11.46
N ASN A 145 7.31 3.32 -11.75
CA ASN A 145 7.05 4.66 -11.21
C ASN A 145 6.91 4.75 -9.66
N GLY A 146 7.71 3.96 -8.92
CA GLY A 146 7.63 3.95 -7.45
C GLY A 146 6.43 3.16 -6.90
N GLU A 147 5.83 2.32 -7.73
CA GLU A 147 4.76 1.40 -7.39
C GLU A 147 5.22 -0.04 -7.63
N MET A 148 4.90 -0.93 -6.69
CA MET A 148 5.12 -2.36 -6.82
C MET A 148 3.79 -3.09 -6.73
N THR A 149 3.54 -4.00 -7.67
CA THR A 149 2.28 -4.73 -7.79
C THR A 149 2.52 -6.23 -7.86
N ILE A 150 1.80 -7.00 -7.04
CA ILE A 150 1.73 -8.46 -7.08
C ILE A 150 0.48 -8.85 -7.84
N PHE A 151 0.60 -9.69 -8.88
CA PHE A 151 -0.54 -10.31 -9.55
C PHE A 151 -0.56 -11.81 -9.24
N ALA A 152 -1.75 -12.36 -8.99
CA ALA A 152 -1.91 -13.81 -8.85
C ALA A 152 -3.34 -14.26 -9.14
N THR A 153 -3.46 -15.54 -9.48
CA THR A 153 -4.72 -16.28 -9.57
C THR A 153 -4.69 -17.39 -8.54
N ILE A 154 -5.65 -17.38 -7.62
CA ILE A 154 -5.72 -18.26 -6.47
C ILE A 154 -6.97 -19.12 -6.58
N VAL A 155 -6.83 -20.44 -6.42
CA VAL A 155 -7.97 -21.34 -6.30
C VAL A 155 -8.21 -21.61 -4.83
N LEU A 156 -9.27 -21.02 -4.27
CA LEU A 156 -9.63 -21.19 -2.87
C LEU A 156 -10.33 -22.54 -2.65
N PRO A 157 -10.00 -23.28 -1.58
CA PRO A 157 -10.65 -24.56 -1.30
C PRO A 157 -12.14 -24.37 -0.97
N SER A 158 -12.97 -25.36 -1.31
CA SER A 158 -14.44 -25.32 -1.17
C SER A 158 -14.94 -25.12 0.26
N ASN A 159 -14.11 -25.47 1.25
CA ASN A 159 -14.37 -25.28 2.68
C ASN A 159 -13.93 -23.91 3.20
N THR A 160 -13.57 -22.97 2.32
CA THR A 160 -13.29 -21.59 2.70
C THR A 160 -14.61 -20.88 3.01
N THR A 161 -15.21 -21.23 4.16
CA THR A 161 -16.29 -20.44 4.79
C THR A 161 -15.82 -19.04 5.18
N VAL A 162 -14.53 -18.74 5.04
CA VAL A 162 -13.92 -17.42 5.28
C VAL A 162 -13.61 -16.70 3.96
N VAL A 163 -14.50 -16.83 2.96
CA VAL A 163 -14.80 -15.70 2.04
C VAL A 163 -16.17 -15.10 2.39
N ASN A 164 -16.72 -15.44 3.58
CA ASN A 164 -18.03 -14.99 4.09
C ASN A 164 -18.04 -13.50 4.38
N GLU A 165 -18.63 -12.69 3.48
CA GLU A 165 -19.25 -11.38 3.77
C GLU A 165 -18.39 -10.28 4.42
N THR A 166 -17.21 -10.60 4.92
CA THR A 166 -16.27 -9.73 5.62
C THR A 166 -15.27 -9.10 4.67
N TRP A 167 -15.37 -9.36 3.36
CA TRP A 167 -14.83 -8.45 2.33
C TRP A 167 -15.10 -6.98 2.70
N ARG A 168 -16.35 -6.68 3.10
CA ARG A 168 -16.80 -5.35 3.55
C ARG A 168 -16.42 -4.99 5.00
N LYS A 169 -15.92 -5.94 5.79
CA LYS A 169 -15.49 -5.76 7.20
C LYS A 169 -13.98 -5.95 7.42
N TRP A 170 -13.15 -6.03 6.37
CA TRP A 170 -11.69 -6.20 6.46
C TRP A 170 -10.94 -4.98 7.03
N HIS A 171 -11.66 -3.93 7.41
CA HIS A 171 -11.15 -2.66 7.97
C HIS A 171 -10.21 -2.79 9.19
N SER A 172 -9.93 -3.98 9.74
CA SER A 172 -9.22 -4.07 11.01
C SER A 172 -7.97 -4.94 11.08
N LEU A 173 -7.68 -5.92 10.21
CA LEU A 173 -6.60 -6.87 10.54
C LEU A 173 -5.81 -7.49 9.38
N PHE A 174 -5.78 -6.87 8.19
CA PHE A 174 -4.56 -7.00 7.38
C PHE A 174 -3.54 -6.01 7.93
N HIS A 175 -2.84 -6.39 8.99
CA HIS A 175 -1.47 -5.92 9.16
C HIS A 175 -0.69 -6.51 7.99
N CYS A 176 -0.78 -5.84 6.83
CA CYS A 176 0.07 -6.14 5.71
C CYS A 176 1.49 -6.04 6.26
N ILE A 177 2.18 -7.16 6.19
CA ILE A 177 3.33 -7.45 7.02
C ILE A 177 4.42 -6.41 6.71
N ARG A 178 4.59 -5.42 7.60
CA ARG A 178 5.70 -4.46 7.49
C ARG A 178 6.93 -5.19 7.96
N MET A 179 7.69 -5.70 7.01
CA MET A 179 8.92 -6.41 7.31
C MET A 179 10.07 -5.67 6.62
N LYS A 180 10.97 -5.11 7.43
CA LYS A 180 12.20 -4.50 6.93
C LYS A 180 13.28 -5.59 6.87
N LEU A 181 13.92 -5.72 5.72
CA LEU A 181 15.11 -6.57 5.59
C LEU A 181 16.26 -5.86 6.35
N GLY A 182 16.73 -6.45 7.45
CA GLY A 182 17.94 -6.00 8.15
C GLY A 182 19.09 -6.97 7.93
N GLU A 183 20.32 -6.54 8.20
CA GLU A 183 21.56 -7.35 8.04
C GLU A 183 21.55 -8.67 8.84
N ASN A 184 20.65 -8.83 9.83
CA ASN A 184 20.45 -10.04 10.62
C ASN A 184 19.07 -10.70 10.42
N GLY A 185 18.41 -10.44 9.29
CA GLY A 185 17.11 -11.01 8.94
C GLY A 185 15.93 -10.04 9.05
N ILE A 186 14.74 -10.62 8.94
CA ILE A 186 13.45 -9.93 8.80
C ILE A 186 12.97 -9.41 10.17
N LYS A 187 12.75 -8.10 10.31
CA LYS A 187 12.16 -7.49 11.52
C LYS A 187 10.77 -6.93 11.23
N GLN A 188 9.80 -7.33 12.07
CA GLN A 188 8.45 -6.76 12.09
C GLN A 188 8.51 -5.30 12.58
N LEU A 189 7.83 -4.40 11.87
CA LEU A 189 7.67 -2.99 12.24
C LEU A 189 6.23 -2.70 12.66
#